data_AF-A0AAV6H7Y9-F1
#
_entry.id   AF-A0AAV6H7Y9-F1
#
_cell.length_a   1.000
_cell.length_b   1.000
_cell.length_c   1.000
_cell.angle_alpha   90.00
_cell.angle_beta   90.00
_cell.angle_gamma   90.00
#
_symmetry.space_group_name_H-M   'P 1'
#
loop_
_entity.id
_entity.type
_entity.pdbx_description
1 polymer ?
#
loop_
_entity_poly.entity_id
_entity_poly.type
_entity_poly.pdbx_seq_one_letter_code
_entity_poly.pdbx_strand_id
1 'polypeptide(L)'
;MESPQKLRIQGNENLQRMMAGAMLRKVKSRSSKKQRHFRLQEDFATVGYQSSWTKMSNSSFSVCDVEVVREGHQSEVLQSLAQEFAAECCFTLVFRGRRGNLDLVAETAEEARAWIQGLRALIENMESMDEREKLDQWICDWFVKADKNKDGRMNFKEIRKLLKMMNLDMNEQHAMLLFKTADKSQTDSLEAEEFVEFYKMLTERKEILELFQEYSSDGEKLSVCDLVDFLREEQLEGDTSQQHAVDLIDRYEPSDNAKKRQVMSIDGFLMYLCSSEGSIFNAEHQGLYQDMSQPLCHYFISSSHNTYLLEDQLKGAE
;
A
#
# COMPACT_ATOMS: atom_id res chain seq x y z
N MET A 1 23.55 6.81 -10.04
CA MET A 1 23.47 8.29 -10.01
C MET A 1 22.30 8.62 -9.13
N GLU A 2 22.50 9.37 -8.03
CA GLU A 2 21.40 9.77 -7.15
C GLU A 2 20.42 10.66 -7.92
N SER A 3 19.11 10.50 -7.68
CA SER A 3 18.11 11.30 -8.37
C SER A 3 18.28 12.79 -8.02
N PRO A 4 18.01 13.73 -8.95
CA PRO A 4 18.09 15.16 -8.68
C PRO A 4 17.22 15.59 -7.48
N GLN A 5 16.12 14.89 -7.21
CA GLN A 5 15.31 15.11 -6.00
C GLN A 5 16.02 14.64 -4.73
N LYS A 6 16.71 13.49 -4.73
CA LYS A 6 17.49 13.03 -3.56
C LYS A 6 18.58 14.04 -3.19
N LEU A 7 19.21 14.66 -4.18
CA LEU A 7 20.13 15.79 -4.00
C LEU A 7 19.45 17.05 -3.44
N ARG A 8 18.22 17.36 -3.87
CA ARG A 8 17.43 18.49 -3.35
C ARG A 8 16.98 18.29 -1.90
N ILE A 9 16.68 17.05 -1.52
CA ILE A 9 16.32 16.63 -0.16
C ILE A 9 17.58 16.65 0.74
N GLN A 10 18.71 16.13 0.28
CA GLN A 10 19.98 16.15 1.03
C GLN A 10 20.47 17.58 1.32
N GLY A 11 20.21 18.53 0.42
CA GLY A 11 20.57 19.95 0.60
C GLY A 11 19.65 20.75 1.55
N ASN A 12 18.58 20.16 2.09
CA ASN A 12 17.64 20.86 2.97
C ASN A 12 18.14 20.82 4.43
N GLU A 13 18.55 21.99 4.95
CA GLU A 13 19.06 22.13 6.32
C GLU A 13 18.07 21.66 7.40
N ASN A 14 16.75 21.80 7.17
CA ASN A 14 15.74 21.33 8.11
C ASN A 14 15.68 19.81 8.18
N LEU A 15 15.87 19.11 7.05
CA LEU A 15 15.91 17.65 7.01
C LEU A 15 17.16 17.11 7.69
N GLN A 16 18.30 17.78 7.49
CA GLN A 16 19.54 17.44 8.20
C GLN A 16 19.36 17.56 9.73
N ARG A 17 18.65 18.59 10.20
CA ARG A 17 18.30 18.73 11.63
C ARG A 17 17.38 17.60 12.11
N MET A 18 16.39 17.22 11.31
CA MET A 18 15.51 16.08 11.65
C MET A 18 16.27 14.75 11.67
N MET A 19 17.26 14.56 10.79
CA MET A 19 18.14 13.39 10.76
C MET A 19 19.14 13.37 11.92
N ALA A 20 19.59 14.52 12.41
CA ALA A 20 20.37 14.60 13.64
C ALA A 20 19.52 14.17 14.86
N GLY A 21 18.22 14.44 14.80
CA GLY A 21 17.25 14.09 15.82
C GLY A 21 17.01 15.21 16.83
N ALA A 22 15.87 15.13 17.52
CA ALA A 22 15.41 16.15 18.46
C ALA A 22 14.65 15.54 19.64
N MET A 23 14.75 16.21 20.79
CA MET A 23 14.00 15.84 21.99
C MET A 23 12.65 16.57 22.02
N LEU A 24 11.61 15.91 21.51
CA LEU A 24 10.27 16.47 21.50
C LEU A 24 9.41 15.88 22.61
N ARG A 25 8.56 16.71 23.21
CA ARG A 25 7.58 16.28 24.18
C ARG A 25 6.31 15.81 23.47
N LYS A 26 6.07 14.51 23.51
CA LYS A 26 4.82 13.89 23.05
C LYS A 26 3.72 14.11 24.07
N VAL A 27 2.66 14.78 23.63
CA VAL A 27 1.49 15.10 24.46
C VAL A 27 0.33 14.22 24.04
N LYS A 28 -0.32 13.58 25.01
CA LYS A 28 -1.59 12.85 24.79
C LYS A 28 -2.75 13.41 25.61
N SER A 29 -2.43 14.08 26.71
CA SER A 29 -3.39 14.71 27.62
C SER A 29 -2.64 15.68 28.55
N ARG A 30 -3.38 16.44 29.36
CA ARG A 30 -2.80 17.31 30.41
C ARG A 30 -1.89 16.57 31.39
N SER A 31 -2.13 15.28 31.64
CA SER A 31 -1.33 14.44 32.55
C SER A 31 -0.28 13.58 31.83
N SER A 32 -0.44 13.33 30.53
CA SER A 32 0.48 12.50 29.74
C SER A 32 1.31 13.36 28.78
N LYS A 33 2.44 13.83 29.29
CA LYS A 33 3.46 14.61 28.58
C LYS A 33 4.81 13.94 28.74
N LYS A 34 5.34 13.31 27.68
CA LYS A 34 6.60 12.53 27.79
C LYS A 34 7.61 12.97 26.73
N GLN A 35 8.83 13.26 27.15
CA GLN A 35 9.95 13.52 26.25
C GLN A 35 10.33 12.24 25.48
N ARG A 36 10.56 12.38 24.19
CA ARG A 36 10.91 11.30 23.27
C ARG A 36 11.95 11.85 22.28
N HIS A 37 12.93 11.03 21.95
CA HIS A 37 13.87 11.35 20.89
C HIS A 37 13.22 10.98 19.56
N PHE A 38 12.97 11.97 18.70
CA PHE A 38 12.47 11.80 17.34
C PHE A 38 13.60 11.97 16.35
N ARG A 39 13.61 11.15 15.30
CA ARG A 39 14.64 11.20 14.25
C ARG A 39 14.06 10.76 12.91
N LEU A 40 14.37 11.53 11.86
CA LEU A 40 14.13 11.13 10.46
C LEU A 40 15.18 10.10 10.05
N GLN A 41 14.73 9.00 9.45
CA GLN A 41 15.60 7.94 8.95
C GLN A 41 16.23 8.33 7.60
N GLU A 42 17.25 7.57 7.18
CA GLU A 42 17.98 7.80 5.92
C GLU A 42 17.12 7.54 4.67
N ASP A 43 15.97 6.89 4.84
CA ASP A 43 14.96 6.69 3.79
C ASP A 43 14.18 7.97 3.44
N PHE A 44 14.33 9.05 4.22
CA PHE A 44 13.56 10.30 4.13
C PHE A 44 12.03 10.12 4.14
N ALA A 45 11.55 8.96 4.59
CA ALA A 45 10.15 8.58 4.58
C ALA A 45 9.67 8.16 5.98
N THR A 46 10.57 7.73 6.86
CA THR A 46 10.21 7.21 8.18
C THR A 46 10.72 8.11 9.29
N VAL A 47 9.84 8.46 10.24
CA VAL A 47 10.23 9.11 11.49
C VAL A 47 10.13 8.12 12.63
N GLY A 48 11.30 7.77 13.20
CA GLY A 48 11.42 6.93 14.38
C GLY A 48 11.39 7.75 15.67
N TYR A 49 10.81 7.19 16.73
CA TYR A 49 10.89 7.76 18.08
C TYR A 49 10.95 6.72 19.19
N GLN A 50 11.74 7.02 20.22
CA GLN A 50 12.05 6.09 21.31
C GLN A 50 11.45 6.54 22.64
N SER A 51 10.92 5.56 23.38
CA SER A 51 10.23 5.80 24.65
C SER A 51 11.16 5.87 25.87
N SER A 52 12.34 5.25 25.77
CA SER A 52 13.46 5.27 26.72
C SER A 52 14.67 4.54 26.10
N TRP A 53 15.91 4.93 26.43
CA TRP A 53 17.14 4.26 25.99
C TRP A 53 17.27 2.82 26.54
N THR A 54 16.55 2.48 27.61
CA THR A 54 16.66 1.18 28.31
C THR A 54 15.63 0.13 27.87
N LYS A 55 14.67 0.47 27.00
CA LYS A 55 13.73 -0.48 26.38
C LYS A 55 13.60 -0.17 24.90
N MET A 56 14.03 -1.08 24.04
CA MET A 56 13.93 -1.04 22.57
C MET A 56 12.47 -1.12 22.07
N SER A 57 11.55 -0.27 22.56
CA SER A 57 10.28 -0.04 21.88
C SER A 57 10.48 1.10 20.86
N ASN A 58 11.04 0.77 19.71
CA ASN A 58 11.12 1.72 18.60
C ASN A 58 9.71 1.87 18.01
N SER A 59 9.09 3.02 18.25
CA SER A 59 7.85 3.39 17.55
C SER A 59 8.23 4.22 16.33
N SER A 60 7.52 4.07 15.23
CA SER A 60 7.75 4.87 14.04
C SER A 60 6.42 5.29 13.41
N PHE A 61 6.50 6.20 12.46
CA PHE A 61 5.42 6.49 11.52
C PHE A 61 6.01 6.86 10.17
N SER A 62 5.27 6.55 9.11
CA SER A 62 5.61 6.99 7.77
C SER A 62 5.16 8.44 7.58
N VAL A 63 5.94 9.25 6.88
CA VAL A 63 5.57 10.61 6.49
C VAL A 63 4.38 10.56 5.52
N CYS A 64 4.22 9.50 4.73
CA CYS A 64 3.04 9.26 3.90
C CYS A 64 1.74 9.21 4.71
N ASP A 65 1.82 8.71 5.96
CA ASP A 65 0.66 8.64 6.84
C ASP A 65 0.23 10.03 7.33
N VAL A 66 1.06 11.06 7.20
CA VAL A 66 0.75 12.42 7.68
C VAL A 66 -0.05 13.15 6.60
N GLU A 67 -1.23 13.61 6.97
CA GLU A 67 -2.10 14.39 6.09
C GLU A 67 -1.71 15.87 6.13
N VAL A 68 -1.51 16.41 7.33
CA VAL A 68 -1.16 17.82 7.50
C VAL A 68 -0.45 18.06 8.82
N VAL A 69 0.46 19.04 8.82
CA VAL A 69 1.12 19.58 10.02
C VAL A 69 0.45 20.89 10.41
N ARG A 70 -0.22 20.88 11.57
CA ARG A 70 -0.89 22.06 12.14
C ARG A 70 0.02 22.74 13.15
N GLU A 71 0.15 24.05 13.07
CA GLU A 71 1.03 24.84 13.93
C GLU A 71 0.28 25.40 15.14
N GLY A 72 0.96 25.49 16.27
CA GLY A 72 0.41 26.05 17.49
C GLY A 72 -0.64 25.16 18.14
N HIS A 73 -1.60 25.81 18.80
CA HIS A 73 -2.61 25.15 19.63
C HIS A 73 -3.86 24.75 18.84
N GLN A 74 -3.68 24.16 17.65
CA GLN A 74 -4.78 23.81 16.74
C GLN A 74 -5.43 22.44 17.04
N SER A 75 -4.92 21.69 18.01
CA SER A 75 -5.61 20.51 18.57
C SER A 75 -6.23 20.84 19.92
N GLU A 76 -7.34 20.18 20.27
CA GLU A 76 -8.01 20.36 21.56
C GLU A 76 -7.06 20.15 22.76
N VAL A 77 -6.15 19.18 22.64
CA VAL A 77 -5.18 18.85 23.67
C VAL A 77 -4.18 20.00 23.86
N LEU A 78 -3.61 20.53 22.78
CA LEU A 78 -2.66 21.65 22.84
C LEU A 78 -3.35 22.96 23.23
N GLN A 79 -4.59 23.18 22.79
CA GLN A 79 -5.40 24.32 23.22
C GLN A 79 -5.63 24.31 24.73
N SER A 80 -5.88 23.14 25.32
CA SER A 80 -5.98 22.99 26.78
C SER A 80 -4.68 23.30 27.54
N LEU A 81 -3.55 23.38 26.84
CA LEU A 81 -2.20 23.60 27.37
C LEU A 81 -1.60 24.95 26.95
N ALA A 82 -2.40 25.86 26.38
CA ALA A 82 -1.93 27.14 25.86
C ALA A 82 -1.25 28.05 26.91
N GLN A 83 -1.57 27.87 28.20
CA GLN A 83 -0.90 28.58 29.30
C GLN A 83 0.43 27.93 29.73
N GLU A 84 0.66 26.67 29.38
CA GLU A 84 1.87 25.93 29.76
C GLU A 84 2.96 26.00 28.68
N PHE A 85 2.56 25.98 27.40
CA PHE A 85 3.49 25.99 26.27
C PHE A 85 3.17 27.09 25.28
N ALA A 86 4.19 27.83 24.85
CA ALA A 86 4.06 28.84 23.81
C ALA A 86 3.60 28.19 22.48
N ALA A 87 2.72 28.87 21.75
CA ALA A 87 2.18 28.37 20.48
C ALA A 87 3.29 28.07 19.47
N GLU A 88 4.33 28.90 19.43
CA GLU A 88 5.45 28.77 18.50
C GLU A 88 6.28 27.49 18.69
N CYS A 89 6.21 26.86 19.87
CA CYS A 89 6.88 25.59 20.16
C CYS A 89 5.99 24.36 19.89
N CYS A 90 4.71 24.56 19.58
CA CYS A 90 3.71 23.51 19.51
C CYS A 90 3.33 23.19 18.06
N PHE A 91 3.12 21.91 17.77
CA PHE A 91 2.55 21.48 16.49
C PHE A 91 1.89 20.11 16.60
N THR A 92 0.96 19.83 15.69
CA THR A 92 0.21 18.58 15.63
C THR A 92 0.41 17.93 14.26
N LEU A 93 0.74 16.64 14.27
CA LEU A 93 0.68 15.81 13.08
C LEU A 93 -0.71 15.16 13.02
N VAL A 94 -1.46 15.50 11.99
CA VAL A 94 -2.75 14.86 11.68
C VAL A 94 -2.46 13.72 10.73
N PHE A 95 -2.83 12.50 11.11
CA PHE A 95 -2.62 11.32 10.29
C PHE A 95 -3.83 11.06 9.38
N ARG A 96 -3.57 10.48 8.22
CA ARG A 96 -4.57 9.94 7.30
C ARG A 96 -5.29 8.76 7.99
N GLY A 97 -6.60 8.67 7.83
CA GLY A 97 -7.40 7.55 8.33
C GLY A 97 -7.80 7.63 9.80
N ARG A 98 -7.92 6.48 10.48
CA ARG A 98 -8.45 6.39 11.87
C ARG A 98 -7.40 6.60 12.97
N ARG A 99 -6.16 6.93 12.60
CA ARG A 99 -5.06 7.13 13.56
C ARG A 99 -5.23 8.48 14.26
N GLY A 100 -5.15 8.47 15.59
CA GLY A 100 -5.23 9.71 16.38
C GLY A 100 -4.05 10.65 16.12
N ASN A 101 -4.31 11.95 16.23
CA ASN A 101 -3.33 13.02 16.11
C ASN A 101 -2.12 12.81 17.04
N LEU A 102 -0.97 13.29 16.61
CA LEU A 102 0.24 13.35 17.43
C LEU A 102 0.60 14.79 17.74
N ASP A 103 0.33 15.19 18.97
CA ASP A 103 0.68 16.51 19.50
C ASP A 103 2.11 16.51 20.05
N LEU A 104 2.91 17.47 19.58
CA LEU A 104 4.32 17.62 19.89
C LEU A 104 4.62 19.03 20.37
N VAL A 105 5.54 19.12 21.32
CA VAL A 105 6.10 20.39 21.81
C VAL A 105 7.62 20.30 21.76
N ALA A 106 8.24 21.20 21.02
CA ALA A 106 9.70 21.35 20.94
C ALA A 106 10.25 22.16 22.12
N GLU A 107 11.56 22.11 22.34
CA GLU A 107 12.19 22.92 23.39
C GLU A 107 12.28 24.39 23.00
N THR A 108 12.42 24.67 21.70
CA THR A 108 12.53 26.03 21.16
C THR A 108 11.60 26.23 19.95
N ALA A 109 11.22 27.49 19.70
CA ALA A 109 10.44 27.87 18.52
C ALA A 109 11.20 27.59 17.21
N GLU A 110 12.54 27.70 17.24
CA GLU A 110 13.39 27.38 16.09
C GLU A 110 13.37 25.89 15.76
N GLU A 111 13.43 25.03 16.78
CA GLU A 111 13.32 23.59 16.61
C GLU A 111 11.93 23.17 16.10
N ALA A 112 10.86 23.72 16.67
CA ALA A 112 9.51 23.49 16.16
C ALA A 112 9.39 23.89 14.68
N ARG A 113 9.86 25.10 14.32
CA ARG A 113 9.83 25.60 12.95
C ARG A 113 10.62 24.71 11.99
N ALA A 114 11.82 24.26 12.39
CA ALA A 114 12.63 23.36 11.57
C ALA A 114 11.91 22.03 11.30
N TRP A 115 11.30 21.44 12.33
CA TRP A 115 10.51 20.20 12.19
C TRP A 115 9.26 20.39 11.33
N ILE A 116 8.52 21.47 11.52
CA ILE A 116 7.32 21.79 10.72
C ILE A 116 7.71 21.95 9.24
N GLN A 117 8.73 22.75 8.95
CA GLN A 117 9.19 23.00 7.59
C GLN A 117 9.77 21.75 6.93
N GLY A 118 10.55 20.96 7.67
CA GLY A 118 11.09 19.70 7.15
C GLY A 118 9.99 18.69 6.82
N LEU A 119 9.02 18.50 7.72
CA LEU A 119 7.89 17.60 7.47
C LEU A 119 7.03 18.08 6.28
N ARG A 120 6.77 19.38 6.16
CA ARG A 120 6.06 19.93 5.00
C ARG A 120 6.82 19.72 3.70
N ALA A 121 8.14 19.95 3.70
CA ALA A 121 8.96 19.70 2.53
C ALA A 121 8.95 18.23 2.11
N LEU A 122 8.93 17.28 3.06
CA LEU A 122 8.79 15.86 2.75
C LEU A 122 7.41 15.53 2.17
N ILE A 123 6.34 16.08 2.75
CA ILE A 123 4.96 15.88 2.27
C ILE A 123 4.79 16.46 0.86
N GLU A 124 5.22 17.71 0.62
CA GLU A 124 5.18 18.35 -0.69
C GLU A 124 6.02 17.61 -1.72
N ASN A 125 7.21 17.13 -1.31
CA ASN A 125 8.05 16.33 -2.19
C ASN A 125 7.33 15.04 -2.60
N MET A 126 6.67 14.33 -1.67
CA MET A 126 5.86 13.15 -1.95
C MET A 126 4.65 13.42 -2.87
N GLU A 127 4.04 14.60 -2.75
CA GLU A 127 2.96 15.02 -3.64
C GLU A 127 3.47 15.35 -5.05
N SER A 128 4.69 15.91 -5.14
CA SER A 128 5.39 16.26 -6.39
C SER A 128 6.16 15.11 -7.06
N MET A 129 6.25 13.93 -6.42
CA MET A 129 6.91 12.74 -6.98
C MET A 129 6.25 12.32 -8.29
N ASP A 130 7.07 11.94 -9.27
CA ASP A 130 6.63 11.33 -10.51
C ASP A 130 5.94 9.98 -10.21
N GLU A 131 5.02 9.53 -11.07
CA GLU A 131 4.20 8.34 -10.78
C GLU A 131 5.05 7.08 -10.56
N ARG A 132 6.21 7.00 -11.22
CA ARG A 132 7.19 5.93 -11.03
C ARG A 132 7.79 5.90 -9.63
N GLU A 133 8.02 7.07 -9.03
CA GLU A 133 8.56 7.17 -7.67
C GLU A 133 7.45 6.94 -6.61
N LYS A 134 6.19 7.29 -6.93
CA LYS A 134 5.02 6.95 -6.11
C LYS A 134 4.78 5.43 -6.09
N LEU A 135 4.97 4.77 -7.23
CA LEU A 135 4.93 3.31 -7.36
C LEU A 135 6.03 2.67 -6.51
N ASP A 136 7.28 3.13 -6.62
CA ASP A 136 8.39 2.60 -5.83
C ASP A 136 8.17 2.79 -4.31
N GLN A 137 7.66 3.95 -3.90
CA GLN A 137 7.33 4.23 -2.50
C GLN A 137 6.17 3.37 -1.97
N TRP A 138 5.18 3.05 -2.81
CA TRP A 138 4.08 2.16 -2.44
C TRP A 138 4.48 0.68 -2.46
N ILE A 139 5.37 0.26 -3.37
CA ILE A 139 5.96 -1.08 -3.32
C ILE A 139 6.73 -1.23 -1.99
N CYS A 140 7.42 -0.18 -1.53
CA CYS A 140 7.99 -0.16 -0.19
C CYS A 140 6.93 -0.29 0.93
N ASP A 141 5.71 0.21 0.76
CA ASP A 141 4.63 -0.03 1.73
C ASP A 141 4.20 -1.50 1.77
N TRP A 142 4.20 -2.21 0.63
CA TRP A 142 4.00 -3.66 0.60
C TRP A 142 5.16 -4.43 1.22
N PHE A 143 6.39 -3.97 1.00
CA PHE A 143 7.56 -4.50 1.68
C PHE A 143 7.38 -4.43 3.20
N VAL A 144 7.01 -3.27 3.73
CA VAL A 144 6.77 -3.07 5.18
C VAL A 144 5.57 -3.91 5.69
N LYS A 145 4.52 -4.09 4.88
CA LYS A 145 3.37 -4.93 5.25
C LYS A 145 3.73 -6.43 5.26
N ALA A 146 4.60 -6.86 4.37
CA ALA A 146 4.99 -8.25 4.21
C ALA A 146 6.17 -8.65 5.12
N ASP A 147 7.04 -7.70 5.47
CA ASP A 147 8.10 -7.83 6.48
C ASP A 147 7.50 -7.90 7.90
N LYS A 148 7.08 -9.11 8.31
CA LYS A 148 6.42 -9.33 9.60
C LYS A 148 7.39 -9.32 10.76
N ASN A 149 8.63 -9.73 10.54
CA ASN A 149 9.66 -9.80 11.58
C ASN A 149 10.38 -8.45 11.77
N LYS A 150 10.17 -7.49 10.85
CA LYS A 150 10.76 -6.14 10.83
C LYS A 150 12.28 -6.16 10.78
N ASP A 151 12.84 -7.16 10.10
CA ASP A 151 14.28 -7.28 9.91
C ASP A 151 14.79 -6.49 8.69
N GLY A 152 13.88 -5.86 7.95
CA GLY A 152 14.21 -5.06 6.76
C GLY A 152 14.58 -5.91 5.56
N ARG A 153 14.21 -7.20 5.56
CA ARG A 153 14.42 -8.16 4.47
C ARG A 153 13.16 -9.00 4.27
N MET A 154 13.01 -9.56 3.07
CA MET A 154 11.92 -10.48 2.78
C MET A 154 12.42 -11.84 2.33
N ASN A 155 12.21 -12.84 3.16
CA ASN A 155 12.47 -14.23 2.78
C ASN A 155 11.32 -14.80 1.92
N PHE A 156 11.56 -15.94 1.29
CA PHE A 156 10.58 -16.57 0.40
C PHE A 156 9.24 -16.92 1.07
N LYS A 157 9.21 -17.18 2.39
CA LYS A 157 7.96 -17.46 3.11
C LYS A 157 7.09 -16.21 3.23
N GLU A 158 7.70 -15.03 3.38
CA GLU A 158 7.00 -13.75 3.40
C GLU A 158 6.47 -13.39 2.02
N ILE A 159 7.25 -13.65 0.97
CA ILE A 159 6.80 -13.50 -0.42
C ILE A 159 5.62 -14.41 -0.73
N ARG A 160 5.64 -15.68 -0.28
CA ARG A 160 4.49 -16.57 -0.48
C ARG A 160 3.21 -16.06 0.20
N LYS A 161 3.34 -15.37 1.33
CA LYS A 161 2.19 -14.73 1.99
C LYS A 161 1.75 -13.48 1.24
N LEU A 162 2.70 -12.67 0.75
CA LEU A 162 2.44 -11.51 -0.08
C LEU A 162 1.64 -11.88 -1.33
N LEU A 163 2.08 -12.90 -2.08
CA LEU A 163 1.39 -13.38 -3.29
C LEU A 163 -0.06 -13.77 -2.99
N LYS A 164 -0.30 -14.48 -1.88
CA LYS A 164 -1.66 -14.81 -1.43
C LYS A 164 -2.47 -13.57 -1.02
N MET A 165 -1.82 -12.59 -0.41
CA MET A 165 -2.46 -11.34 0.00
C MET A 165 -2.84 -10.46 -1.19
N MET A 166 -2.09 -10.57 -2.30
CA MET A 166 -2.39 -9.95 -3.59
C MET A 166 -3.33 -10.78 -4.47
N ASN A 167 -3.87 -11.90 -3.97
CA ASN A 167 -4.70 -12.83 -4.73
C ASN A 167 -4.04 -13.36 -6.03
N LEU A 168 -2.71 -13.44 -6.08
CA LEU A 168 -1.97 -13.99 -7.21
C LEU A 168 -1.77 -15.49 -7.02
N ASP A 169 -2.47 -16.31 -7.82
CA ASP A 169 -2.25 -17.75 -7.88
C ASP A 169 -1.08 -18.05 -8.83
N MET A 170 0.12 -18.15 -8.27
CA MET A 170 1.36 -18.37 -9.03
C MET A 170 2.00 -19.70 -8.64
N ASN A 171 2.50 -20.43 -9.65
CA ASN A 171 3.31 -21.62 -9.44
C ASN A 171 4.53 -21.29 -8.56
N GLU A 172 4.69 -22.03 -7.45
CA GLU A 172 5.77 -21.85 -6.47
C GLU A 172 7.17 -21.93 -7.12
N GLN A 173 7.33 -22.72 -8.19
CA GLN A 173 8.57 -22.79 -8.96
C GLN A 173 8.87 -21.51 -9.73
N HIS A 174 7.84 -20.87 -10.30
CA HIS A 174 8.00 -19.62 -11.03
C HIS A 174 8.26 -18.45 -10.07
N ALA A 175 7.54 -18.38 -8.96
CA ALA A 175 7.80 -17.42 -7.90
C ALA A 175 9.22 -17.55 -7.34
N MET A 176 9.71 -18.78 -7.15
CA MET A 176 11.09 -19.04 -6.71
C MET A 176 12.13 -18.60 -7.76
N LEU A 177 11.83 -18.76 -9.04
CA LEU A 177 12.70 -18.27 -10.11
C LEU A 177 12.82 -16.74 -10.06
N LEU A 178 11.68 -16.04 -10.04
CA LEU A 178 11.63 -14.57 -9.94
C LEU A 178 12.35 -14.06 -8.69
N PHE A 179 12.15 -14.73 -7.55
CA PHE A 179 12.84 -14.43 -6.29
C PHE A 179 14.36 -14.50 -6.45
N LYS A 180 14.88 -15.59 -7.01
CA LYS A 180 16.33 -15.76 -7.23
C LYS A 180 16.89 -14.80 -8.29
N THR A 181 16.08 -14.41 -9.26
CA THR A 181 16.47 -13.41 -10.26
C THR A 181 16.58 -12.02 -9.64
N ALA A 182 15.73 -11.71 -8.66
CA ALA A 182 15.75 -10.44 -7.95
C ALA A 182 16.79 -10.36 -6.83
N ASP A 183 17.12 -11.49 -6.17
CA ASP A 183 18.14 -11.59 -5.11
C ASP A 183 19.57 -11.47 -5.70
N LYS A 184 19.95 -10.24 -6.06
CA LYS A 184 21.27 -9.89 -6.59
C LYS A 184 22.33 -9.97 -5.50
N SER A 185 21.95 -9.76 -4.25
CA SER A 185 22.77 -9.82 -3.05
C SER A 185 23.11 -11.26 -2.64
N GLN A 186 22.38 -12.26 -3.16
CA GLN A 186 22.53 -13.69 -2.86
C GLN A 186 22.37 -13.97 -1.35
N THR A 187 21.46 -13.27 -0.70
CA THR A 187 21.25 -13.37 0.74
C THR A 187 20.14 -14.34 1.12
N ASP A 188 19.53 -15.03 0.16
CA ASP A 188 18.29 -15.81 0.31
C ASP A 188 17.14 -14.96 0.90
N SER A 189 17.20 -13.65 0.66
CA SER A 189 16.22 -12.64 1.08
C SER A 189 16.26 -11.45 0.13
N LEU A 190 15.14 -10.77 -0.07
CA LEU A 190 15.11 -9.52 -0.85
C LEU A 190 15.21 -8.33 0.09
N GLU A 191 16.17 -7.46 -0.15
CA GLU A 191 16.21 -6.11 0.41
C GLU A 191 15.19 -5.21 -0.32
N ALA A 192 14.94 -3.99 0.18
CA ALA A 192 13.86 -3.13 -0.33
C ALA A 192 13.97 -2.88 -1.84
N GLU A 193 15.17 -2.57 -2.34
CA GLU A 193 15.43 -2.32 -3.76
C GLU A 193 15.24 -3.59 -4.62
N GLU A 194 15.68 -4.75 -4.12
CA GLU A 194 15.53 -6.05 -4.79
C GLU A 194 14.06 -6.48 -4.83
N PHE A 195 13.31 -6.16 -3.78
CA PHE A 195 11.88 -6.42 -3.75
C PHE A 195 11.12 -5.59 -4.78
N VAL A 196 11.48 -4.32 -4.96
CA VAL A 196 10.90 -3.50 -6.03
C VAL A 196 11.11 -4.15 -7.40
N GLU A 197 12.29 -4.70 -7.63
CA GLU A 197 12.62 -5.38 -8.89
C GLU A 197 11.86 -6.71 -9.04
N PHE A 198 11.78 -7.52 -7.99
CA PHE A 198 10.93 -8.70 -7.93
C PHE A 198 9.48 -8.37 -8.26
N TYR A 199 8.93 -7.35 -7.61
CA TYR A 199 7.55 -6.92 -7.77
C TYR A 199 7.28 -6.50 -9.22
N LYS A 200 8.17 -5.69 -9.80
CA LYS A 200 8.06 -5.29 -11.22
C LYS A 200 8.09 -6.51 -12.15
N MET A 201 9.03 -7.43 -11.97
CA MET A 201 9.06 -8.65 -12.81
C MET A 201 7.82 -9.54 -12.63
N LEU A 202 7.22 -9.51 -11.45
CA LEU A 202 6.00 -10.26 -11.13
C LEU A 202 4.76 -9.65 -11.81
N THR A 203 4.64 -8.33 -11.83
CA THR A 203 3.42 -7.61 -12.25
C THR A 203 3.51 -6.98 -13.63
N GLU A 204 4.69 -6.94 -14.26
CA GLU A 204 4.87 -6.39 -15.60
C GLU A 204 4.19 -7.29 -16.64
N ARG A 205 3.00 -6.84 -17.07
CA ARG A 205 2.18 -7.47 -18.11
C ARG A 205 1.93 -6.44 -19.20
N LYS A 206 2.73 -6.48 -20.27
CA LYS A 206 2.71 -5.48 -21.34
C LYS A 206 1.34 -5.32 -21.97
N GLU A 207 0.65 -6.43 -22.20
CA GLU A 207 -0.68 -6.45 -22.77
C GLU A 207 -1.72 -5.79 -21.85
N ILE A 208 -1.55 -5.90 -20.53
CA ILE A 208 -2.46 -5.25 -19.56
C ILE A 208 -2.12 -3.76 -19.46
N LEU A 209 -0.85 -3.39 -19.52
CA LEU A 209 -0.42 -2.01 -19.55
C LEU A 209 -0.93 -1.28 -20.79
N GLU A 210 -0.85 -1.92 -21.96
CA GLU A 210 -1.38 -1.37 -23.22
C GLU A 210 -2.89 -1.14 -23.13
N LEU A 211 -3.64 -2.13 -22.62
CA LEU A 211 -5.09 -2.00 -22.38
C LEU A 211 -5.41 -0.88 -21.39
N PHE A 212 -4.68 -0.81 -20.28
CA PHE A 212 -4.85 0.24 -19.28
C PHE A 212 -4.61 1.64 -19.86
N GLN A 213 -3.57 1.79 -20.69
CA GLN A 213 -3.24 3.05 -21.33
C GLN A 213 -4.25 3.46 -22.40
N GLU A 214 -4.93 2.51 -23.03
CA GLU A 214 -6.00 2.79 -24.01
C GLU A 214 -7.20 3.49 -23.35
N TYR A 215 -7.57 3.06 -22.13
CA TYR A 215 -8.68 3.64 -21.38
C TYR A 215 -8.27 4.81 -20.48
N SER A 216 -6.97 5.00 -20.22
CA SER A 216 -6.47 6.08 -19.38
C SER A 216 -6.36 7.40 -20.16
N SER A 217 -7.09 8.41 -19.71
CA SER A 217 -7.05 9.76 -20.27
C SER A 217 -5.66 10.42 -20.21
N ASP A 218 -4.81 10.05 -19.25
CA ASP A 218 -3.45 10.57 -19.09
C ASP A 218 -2.34 9.53 -19.27
N GLY A 219 -2.70 8.28 -19.59
CA GLY A 219 -1.78 7.16 -19.77
C GLY A 219 -1.19 6.61 -18.46
N GLU A 220 -1.66 7.12 -17.33
CA GLU A 220 -1.02 7.03 -16.01
C GLU A 220 -1.98 6.43 -14.96
N LYS A 221 -3.24 6.86 -14.99
CA LYS A 221 -4.30 6.39 -14.09
C LYS A 221 -5.67 6.31 -14.77
N LEU A 222 -6.55 5.48 -14.24
CA LEU A 222 -7.96 5.47 -14.61
C LEU A 222 -8.75 6.31 -13.61
N SER A 223 -9.38 7.38 -14.07
CA SER A 223 -10.43 8.05 -13.29
C SER A 223 -11.67 7.16 -13.17
N VAL A 224 -12.64 7.55 -12.33
CA VAL A 224 -13.94 6.85 -12.26
C VAL A 224 -14.60 6.77 -13.63
N CYS A 225 -14.51 7.82 -14.44
CA CYS A 225 -15.09 7.83 -15.78
C CYS A 225 -14.36 6.86 -16.73
N ASP A 226 -13.03 6.91 -16.74
CA ASP A 226 -12.21 6.01 -17.54
C ASP A 226 -12.51 4.54 -17.20
N LEU A 227 -12.63 4.22 -15.91
CA LEU A 227 -12.97 2.88 -15.44
C LEU A 227 -14.39 2.46 -15.84
N VAL A 228 -15.36 3.37 -15.79
CA VAL A 228 -16.73 3.09 -16.28
C VAL A 228 -16.73 2.76 -17.76
N ASP A 229 -15.95 3.48 -18.57
CA ASP A 229 -15.87 3.22 -20.00
C ASP A 229 -15.19 1.87 -20.28
N PHE A 230 -14.13 1.53 -19.55
CA PHE A 230 -13.53 0.19 -19.58
C PHE A 230 -14.54 -0.92 -19.21
N LEU A 231 -15.31 -0.76 -18.12
CA LEU A 231 -16.28 -1.76 -17.70
C LEU A 231 -17.40 -1.93 -18.73
N ARG A 232 -17.84 -0.84 -19.34
CA ARG A 232 -18.86 -0.85 -20.39
C ARG A 232 -18.35 -1.52 -21.66
N GLU A 233 -17.16 -1.14 -22.13
CA GLU A 233 -16.68 -1.47 -23.47
C GLU A 233 -15.90 -2.81 -23.50
N GLU A 234 -14.99 -3.04 -22.55
CA GLU A 234 -14.20 -4.28 -22.48
C GLU A 234 -14.89 -5.38 -21.69
N GLN A 235 -15.44 -5.06 -20.52
CA GLN A 235 -16.08 -6.07 -19.66
C GLN A 235 -17.55 -6.31 -20.05
N LEU A 236 -18.09 -5.52 -20.97
CA LEU A 236 -19.47 -5.60 -21.45
C LEU A 236 -20.49 -5.49 -20.32
N GLU A 237 -20.14 -4.80 -19.23
CA GLU A 237 -20.99 -4.57 -18.06
C GLU A 237 -21.99 -3.43 -18.29
N GLY A 238 -22.70 -3.44 -19.43
CA GLY A 238 -23.82 -2.56 -19.77
C GLY A 238 -23.70 -1.10 -19.30
N ASP A 239 -24.81 -0.50 -18.87
CA ASP A 239 -24.79 0.77 -18.15
C ASP A 239 -24.37 0.54 -16.69
N THR A 240 -23.07 0.33 -16.51
CA THR A 240 -22.47 0.23 -15.17
C THR A 240 -22.59 1.57 -14.46
N SER A 241 -23.09 1.55 -13.23
CA SER A 241 -23.22 2.78 -12.44
C SER A 241 -21.82 3.30 -12.05
N GLN A 242 -21.64 4.63 -12.00
CA GLN A 242 -20.41 5.23 -11.45
C GLN A 242 -20.08 4.73 -10.04
N GLN A 243 -21.10 4.38 -9.25
CA GLN A 243 -20.90 3.83 -7.92
C GLN A 243 -20.19 2.48 -7.95
N HIS A 244 -20.41 1.66 -8.98
CA HIS A 244 -19.71 0.39 -9.11
C HIS A 244 -18.21 0.58 -9.33
N ALA A 245 -17.84 1.49 -10.23
CA ALA A 245 -16.44 1.86 -10.46
C ALA A 245 -15.77 2.41 -9.19
N VAL A 246 -16.47 3.25 -8.42
CA VAL A 246 -16.01 3.73 -7.10
C VAL A 246 -15.77 2.58 -6.12
N ASP A 247 -16.71 1.64 -6.03
CA ASP A 247 -16.60 0.48 -5.13
C ASP A 247 -15.41 -0.43 -5.53
N LEU A 248 -15.17 -0.60 -6.83
CA LEU A 248 -14.02 -1.34 -7.34
C LEU A 248 -12.70 -0.63 -7.01
N ILE A 249 -12.63 0.70 -7.17
CA ILE A 249 -11.47 1.50 -6.74
C ILE A 249 -11.24 1.32 -5.25
N ASP A 250 -12.25 1.55 -4.42
CA ASP A 250 -12.10 1.45 -2.96
C ASP A 250 -11.67 0.05 -2.49
N ARG A 251 -12.05 -0.99 -3.24
CA ARG A 251 -11.73 -2.39 -2.93
C ARG A 251 -10.35 -2.81 -3.43
N TYR A 252 -10.04 -2.55 -4.69
CA TYR A 252 -8.89 -3.12 -5.38
C TYR A 252 -7.72 -2.17 -5.55
N GLU A 253 -7.96 -0.86 -5.58
CA GLU A 253 -6.86 0.09 -5.55
C GLU A 253 -6.07 -0.14 -4.27
N PRO A 254 -4.74 -0.23 -4.32
CA PRO A 254 -4.00 -0.48 -3.10
C PRO A 254 -3.40 0.79 -2.47
N SER A 255 -3.30 1.90 -3.20
CA SER A 255 -2.84 3.17 -2.66
C SER A 255 -4.00 3.94 -2.02
N ASP A 256 -3.92 4.18 -0.70
CA ASP A 256 -4.93 4.97 0.02
C ASP A 256 -5.04 6.41 -0.53
N ASN A 257 -3.97 6.95 -1.11
CA ASN A 257 -3.99 8.26 -1.76
C ASN A 257 -4.74 8.21 -3.11
N ALA A 258 -4.56 7.13 -3.88
CA ALA A 258 -5.31 6.93 -5.11
C ALA A 258 -6.81 6.69 -4.82
N LYS A 259 -7.15 5.89 -3.80
CA LYS A 259 -8.54 5.75 -3.30
C LYS A 259 -9.17 7.08 -2.92
N LYS A 260 -8.47 7.89 -2.11
CA LYS A 260 -8.96 9.23 -1.72
C LYS A 260 -9.22 10.13 -2.92
N ARG A 261 -8.42 9.99 -3.97
CA ARG A 261 -8.57 10.73 -5.23
C ARG A 261 -9.54 10.08 -6.22
N GLN A 262 -10.09 8.91 -5.88
CA GLN A 262 -11.01 8.14 -6.73
C GLN A 262 -10.40 7.84 -8.10
N VAL A 263 -9.16 7.34 -8.08
CA VAL A 263 -8.42 6.91 -9.27
C VAL A 263 -7.87 5.50 -9.05
N MET A 264 -7.81 4.72 -10.12
CA MET A 264 -7.22 3.39 -10.14
C MET A 264 -5.85 3.42 -10.84
N SER A 265 -4.84 2.90 -10.17
CA SER A 265 -3.51 2.66 -10.72
C SER A 265 -3.48 1.37 -11.55
N ILE A 266 -2.41 1.15 -12.32
CA ILE A 266 -2.19 -0.12 -13.03
C ILE A 266 -2.21 -1.32 -12.07
N ASP A 267 -1.69 -1.17 -10.85
CA ASP A 267 -1.73 -2.22 -9.84
C ASP A 267 -3.16 -2.46 -9.34
N GLY A 268 -3.93 -1.41 -9.08
CA GLY A 268 -5.35 -1.53 -8.73
C GLY A 268 -6.15 -2.23 -9.82
N PHE A 269 -5.85 -1.91 -11.08
CA PHE A 269 -6.44 -2.54 -12.26
C PHE A 269 -6.07 -4.03 -12.36
N LEU A 270 -4.79 -4.38 -12.14
CA LEU A 270 -4.34 -5.77 -12.07
C LEU A 270 -4.99 -6.54 -10.91
N MET A 271 -5.13 -5.92 -9.73
CA MET A 271 -5.83 -6.52 -8.59
C MET A 271 -7.29 -6.80 -8.92
N TYR A 272 -7.96 -5.88 -9.61
CA TYR A 272 -9.33 -6.07 -10.09
C TYR A 272 -9.42 -7.23 -11.11
N LEU A 273 -8.57 -7.25 -12.14
CA LEU A 273 -8.59 -8.30 -13.16
C LEU A 273 -8.30 -9.70 -12.59
N CYS A 274 -7.50 -9.78 -11.54
CA CYS A 274 -7.21 -11.03 -10.83
C CYS A 274 -8.22 -11.36 -9.72
N SER A 275 -9.25 -10.52 -9.54
CA SER A 275 -10.27 -10.72 -8.51
C SER A 275 -11.39 -11.65 -8.98
N SER A 276 -12.28 -12.01 -8.06
CA SER A 276 -13.52 -12.71 -8.40
C SER A 276 -14.46 -11.88 -9.27
N GLU A 277 -14.39 -10.54 -9.21
CA GLU A 277 -15.21 -9.64 -10.02
C GLU A 277 -14.65 -9.50 -11.44
N GLY A 278 -13.34 -9.67 -11.64
CA GLY A 278 -12.73 -9.79 -12.98
C GLY A 278 -12.77 -11.22 -13.55
N SER A 279 -13.58 -12.11 -12.97
CA SER A 279 -13.62 -13.51 -13.38
C SER A 279 -14.38 -13.70 -14.68
N ILE A 280 -13.85 -14.55 -15.57
CA ILE A 280 -14.57 -15.01 -16.77
C ILE A 280 -15.86 -15.78 -16.45
N PHE A 281 -16.01 -16.28 -15.22
CA PHE A 281 -17.19 -17.02 -14.81
C PHE A 281 -18.27 -16.08 -14.29
N ASN A 282 -19.50 -16.23 -14.80
CA ASN A 282 -20.66 -15.49 -14.28
C ASN A 282 -20.90 -15.88 -12.81
N ALA A 283 -20.78 -14.90 -11.92
CA ALA A 283 -21.00 -15.06 -10.48
C ALA A 283 -22.41 -15.57 -10.15
N GLU A 284 -23.44 -15.20 -10.94
CA GLU A 284 -24.82 -15.66 -10.77
C GLU A 284 -24.95 -17.19 -10.96
N HIS A 285 -24.03 -17.80 -11.70
CA HIS A 285 -24.02 -19.24 -11.97
C HIS A 285 -23.16 -20.04 -10.98
N GLN A 286 -22.56 -19.41 -9.96
CA GLN A 286 -21.81 -20.13 -8.92
C GLN A 286 -22.72 -20.95 -8.00
N GLY A 287 -23.96 -20.50 -7.81
CA GLY A 287 -24.99 -21.20 -7.04
C GLY A 287 -25.89 -22.08 -7.91
N LEU A 288 -26.91 -22.68 -7.30
CA LEU A 288 -27.99 -23.33 -8.03
C LEU A 288 -28.86 -22.27 -8.71
N TYR A 289 -28.61 -22.01 -9.99
CA TYR A 289 -29.31 -20.98 -10.77
C TYR A 289 -30.39 -21.56 -11.71
N GLN A 290 -30.33 -22.86 -11.99
CA GLN A 290 -31.29 -23.53 -12.87
C GLN A 290 -32.58 -23.82 -12.10
N ASP A 291 -33.72 -23.68 -12.77
CA ASP A 291 -35.00 -24.14 -12.23
C ASP A 291 -34.94 -25.64 -12.02
N MET A 292 -35.02 -26.10 -10.76
CA MET A 292 -34.97 -27.52 -10.37
C MET A 292 -36.36 -28.15 -10.19
N SER A 293 -37.43 -27.50 -10.66
CA SER A 293 -38.82 -27.99 -10.59
C SER A 293 -39.32 -28.66 -11.87
N GLN A 294 -38.53 -28.67 -12.94
CA GLN A 294 -38.89 -29.32 -14.20
C GLN A 294 -38.83 -30.85 -14.09
N PRO A 295 -39.45 -31.59 -15.03
CA PRO A 295 -39.30 -33.03 -15.10
C PRO A 295 -37.83 -33.47 -15.31
N LEU A 296 -37.45 -34.64 -14.77
CA LEU A 296 -36.07 -35.14 -14.80
C LEU A 296 -35.48 -35.24 -16.23
N CYS A 297 -36.30 -35.51 -17.24
CA CYS A 297 -35.88 -35.61 -18.63
C CYS A 297 -35.47 -34.26 -19.26
N HIS A 298 -35.65 -33.14 -18.57
CA HIS A 298 -35.24 -31.82 -19.04
C HIS A 298 -33.83 -31.42 -18.58
N TYR A 299 -33.17 -32.26 -17.78
CA TYR A 299 -31.83 -31.98 -17.26
C TYR A 299 -30.79 -32.91 -17.88
N PHE A 300 -29.61 -32.35 -18.17
CA PHE A 300 -28.42 -33.16 -18.35
C PHE A 300 -27.94 -33.65 -16.98
N ILE A 301 -27.85 -34.96 -16.81
CA ILE A 301 -27.45 -35.60 -15.56
C ILE A 301 -26.03 -36.10 -15.72
N SER A 302 -25.11 -35.56 -14.91
CA SER A 302 -23.75 -36.07 -14.81
C SER A 302 -23.80 -37.55 -14.43
N SER A 303 -23.36 -38.40 -15.35
CA SER A 303 -23.50 -39.85 -15.27
C SER A 303 -22.14 -40.48 -15.47
N SER A 304 -21.81 -41.46 -14.64
CA SER A 304 -20.57 -42.22 -14.77
C SER A 304 -20.88 -43.69 -15.03
N HIS A 305 -20.05 -44.32 -15.86
CA HIS A 305 -20.18 -45.72 -16.25
C HIS A 305 -19.03 -46.51 -15.63
N ASN A 306 -19.33 -47.67 -15.05
CA ASN A 306 -18.37 -48.50 -14.33
C ASN A 306 -17.59 -47.74 -13.24
N THR A 307 -18.29 -47.02 -12.37
CA THR A 307 -17.71 -46.24 -11.26
C THR A 307 -16.80 -47.02 -10.30
N TYR A 308 -16.90 -48.35 -10.29
CA TYR A 308 -16.06 -49.22 -9.47
C TYR A 308 -14.68 -49.51 -10.10
N LEU A 309 -14.51 -49.27 -11.40
CA LEU A 309 -13.24 -49.48 -12.08
C LEU A 309 -12.34 -48.25 -11.89
N LEU A 310 -11.24 -48.46 -11.18
CA LEU A 310 -10.18 -47.46 -11.02
C LEU A 310 -9.15 -47.52 -12.15
N GLU A 311 -9.15 -48.62 -12.91
CA GLU A 311 -8.14 -48.92 -13.94
C GLU A 311 -8.77 -49.58 -15.19
N ASP A 312 -7.94 -50.22 -16.02
CA ASP A 312 -8.30 -50.76 -17.33
C ASP A 312 -9.51 -51.70 -17.28
N GLN A 313 -10.41 -51.55 -18.27
CA GLN A 313 -11.67 -52.30 -18.34
C GLN A 313 -11.50 -53.82 -18.46
N LEU A 314 -10.34 -54.29 -18.94
CA LEU A 314 -10.08 -55.69 -19.21
C LEU A 314 -9.04 -56.28 -18.25
N LYS A 315 -8.09 -55.46 -17.78
CA LYS A 315 -6.96 -55.95 -16.97
C LYS A 315 -7.11 -55.77 -15.46
N GLY A 316 -7.96 -54.85 -15.00
CA GLY A 316 -8.09 -54.53 -13.56
C GLY A 316 -6.79 -53.96 -12.97
N ALA A 317 -6.81 -53.65 -11.67
CA ALA A 317 -5.63 -53.17 -10.96
C ALA A 317 -4.66 -54.33 -10.69
N GLU A 318 -3.39 -54.18 -11.09
CA GLU A 318 -2.30 -55.10 -10.70
C GLU A 318 -2.03 -55.06 -9.19
#